data_AF-A0AAE1I853-F1
#
_entry.id   AF-A0AAE1I853-F1
#
_cell.length_a   1.000
_cell.length_b   1.000
_cell.length_c   1.000
_cell.angle_alpha   90.00
_cell.angle_beta   90.00
_cell.angle_gamma   90.00
#
_symmetry.space_group_name_H-M   'P 1'
#
loop_
_entity.id
_entity.type
_entity.pdbx_description
1 polymer ?
#
loop_
_entity_poly.entity_id
_entity_poly.type
_entity_poly.pdbx_seq_one_letter_code
_entity_poly.pdbx_strand_id
1 'polypeptide(L)'
;MPSTGLSRNTLYTREALSAEESLGYQYSNSLLQKSHDEVLKIIPLAAIVKKGYLTFCSLHNVASDGKSARYYWIMWQSDSTIADPDHWLHKATQQEKLDHAREVIGNWEPKFREIFSLTPVKGVKTETHIWRNLELSSLPAGRVGLIGDAAHVMMPFRGERGYNTFIDAIALAKILDRLDKEDKAHDIESIKTYVNEYNAKMLERGVKSVQLSRERVDRSKVNAKKPLLAPMKVIPFSEVVLEVAA
;
A
#
# COMPACT_ATOMS: atom_id res chain seq x y z
N MET A 1 -29.77 5.90 -19.18
CA MET A 1 -29.15 5.83 -17.83
C MET A 1 -28.29 4.58 -17.77
N PRO A 2 -26.96 4.67 -17.66
CA PRO A 2 -26.14 3.51 -17.33
C PRO A 2 -25.91 3.45 -15.81
N SER A 3 -26.28 2.33 -15.21
CA SER A 3 -26.07 2.03 -13.79
C SER A 3 -24.59 1.82 -13.49
N THR A 4 -23.97 2.76 -12.78
CA THR A 4 -22.64 2.60 -12.19
C THR A 4 -22.72 1.61 -11.03
N GLY A 5 -22.16 0.41 -11.19
CA GLY A 5 -22.06 -0.60 -10.14
C GLY A 5 -21.04 -0.20 -9.08
N LEU A 6 -21.47 0.47 -8.02
CA LEU A 6 -20.68 0.59 -6.78
C LEU A 6 -20.68 -0.76 -6.06
N SER A 7 -19.58 -1.50 -6.14
CA SER A 7 -19.27 -2.57 -5.20
C SER A 7 -18.97 -1.94 -3.84
N ARG A 8 -19.89 -2.12 -2.88
CA ARG A 8 -19.82 -1.56 -1.52
C ARG A 8 -18.93 -2.44 -0.64
N ASN A 9 -17.67 -2.05 -0.46
CA ASN A 9 -16.87 -2.49 0.69
C ASN A 9 -16.30 -1.24 1.38
N THR A 10 -16.79 -0.99 2.58
CA THR A 10 -16.53 0.19 3.43
C THR A 10 -15.19 -0.05 4.18
N LEU A 11 -14.18 0.85 4.26
CA LEU A 11 -13.76 1.67 5.44
C LEU A 11 -12.82 2.92 5.15
N TYR A 12 -12.70 3.86 6.11
CA TYR A 12 -12.17 5.26 6.04
C TYR A 12 -10.96 5.49 7.01
N THR A 13 -10.06 6.50 6.99
CA THR A 13 -9.84 7.77 6.24
C THR A 13 -8.35 8.23 6.24
N ARG A 14 -7.95 8.92 5.15
CA ARG A 14 -7.11 10.14 4.93
C ARG A 14 -5.91 10.51 5.84
N GLU A 15 -4.74 10.71 5.21
CA GLU A 15 -3.94 11.94 5.37
C GLU A 15 -3.16 12.26 4.08
N ALA A 16 -3.21 13.53 3.69
CA ALA A 16 -2.45 14.11 2.59
C ALA A 16 -1.06 14.48 3.11
N LEU A 17 -0.03 14.24 2.31
CA LEU A 17 1.31 14.75 2.57
C LEU A 17 1.29 16.28 2.47
N SER A 18 1.40 16.96 3.62
CA SER A 18 2.12 18.21 3.74
C SER A 18 2.91 18.19 5.05
N ALA A 19 4.22 18.37 4.91
CA ALA A 19 5.20 18.88 5.87
C ALA A 19 4.97 18.67 7.38
N GLU A 20 5.99 18.03 7.97
CA GLU A 20 6.58 18.36 9.28
C GLU A 20 5.74 18.17 10.56
N GLU A 21 6.28 17.25 11.37
CA GLU A 21 6.35 17.30 12.84
C GLU A 21 5.06 17.29 13.67
N SER A 22 5.14 16.50 14.75
CA SER A 22 4.42 16.68 16.02
C SER A 22 3.10 15.95 16.32
N LEU A 23 2.79 14.80 15.70
CA LEU A 23 1.72 13.92 16.23
C LEU A 23 2.22 12.50 16.54
N GLY A 24 2.83 12.36 17.72
CA GLY A 24 2.55 11.23 18.61
C GLY A 24 3.07 9.84 18.24
N TYR A 25 4.29 9.70 17.72
CA TYR A 25 4.96 8.40 17.64
C TYR A 25 5.50 7.97 19.01
N GLN A 26 4.64 7.41 19.88
CA GLN A 26 5.11 6.76 21.11
C GLN A 26 5.54 5.32 20.83
N TYR A 27 6.82 5.09 21.08
CA TYR A 27 7.59 3.89 20.78
C TYR A 27 7.19 2.68 21.63
N SER A 28 6.98 1.54 20.98
CA SER A 28 7.20 0.23 21.61
C SER A 28 8.68 -0.13 21.52
N ASN A 29 9.44 0.15 22.59
CA ASN A 29 10.78 -0.39 22.81
C ASN A 29 10.67 -1.87 23.25
N SER A 30 10.98 -2.78 22.34
CA SER A 30 11.52 -4.11 22.65
C SER A 30 12.33 -4.57 21.43
N LEU A 31 13.65 -4.65 21.64
CA LEU A 31 14.68 -4.82 20.62
C LEU A 31 14.72 -6.26 20.09
N LEU A 32 14.77 -6.39 18.76
CA LEU A 32 15.29 -7.58 18.08
C LEU A 32 16.80 -7.36 17.90
N GLN A 33 17.60 -7.83 18.85
CA GLN A 33 19.06 -7.88 18.71
C GLN A 33 19.43 -9.20 18.01
N LYS A 34 19.51 -9.18 16.68
CA LYS A 34 20.12 -10.25 15.88
C LYS A 34 21.04 -9.64 14.84
N SER A 35 22.20 -10.26 14.65
CA SER A 35 23.23 -9.79 13.71
C SER A 35 22.65 -9.56 12.30
N HIS A 36 23.10 -8.48 11.66
CA HIS A 36 22.65 -8.03 10.34
C HIS A 36 22.60 -9.15 9.28
N ASP A 37 23.60 -10.04 9.28
CA ASP A 37 23.75 -11.14 8.32
C ASP A 37 22.75 -12.28 8.53
N GLU A 38 22.27 -12.49 9.75
CA GLU A 38 21.23 -13.48 10.03
C GLU A 38 19.85 -12.96 9.62
N VAL A 39 19.61 -11.66 9.72
CA VAL A 39 18.28 -11.11 9.41
C VAL A 39 18.05 -10.88 7.92
N LEU A 40 19.10 -10.56 7.15
CA LEU A 40 19.02 -10.51 5.68
C LEU A 40 18.62 -11.85 5.05
N LYS A 41 18.88 -12.98 5.74
CA LYS A 41 18.45 -14.32 5.31
C LYS A 41 16.99 -14.65 5.66
N ILE A 42 16.38 -13.91 6.60
CA ILE A 42 15.04 -14.20 7.15
C ILE A 42 13.95 -13.33 6.47
N ILE A 43 14.29 -12.15 5.95
CA ILE A 43 13.28 -11.20 5.45
C ILE A 43 13.73 -10.49 4.16
N PRO A 44 13.85 -11.19 3.01
CA PRO A 44 13.62 -10.52 1.75
C PRO A 44 12.11 -10.35 1.61
N LEU A 45 11.58 -9.20 2.04
CA LEU A 45 10.26 -8.68 1.67
C LEU A 45 9.19 -9.76 1.40
N ALA A 46 8.93 -10.62 2.39
CA ALA A 46 8.14 -11.82 2.13
C ALA A 46 6.64 -11.49 2.21
N ALA A 47 5.97 -11.53 1.07
CA ALA A 47 4.53 -11.55 0.96
C ALA A 47 4.05 -13.02 1.02
N ILE A 48 3.52 -13.45 2.16
CA ILE A 48 3.03 -14.83 2.33
C ILE A 48 1.51 -14.82 2.28
N VAL A 49 0.94 -15.60 1.36
CA VAL A 49 -0.50 -15.84 1.28
C VAL A 49 -0.82 -17.21 1.86
N LYS A 50 -1.55 -17.26 2.98
CA LYS A 50 -2.03 -18.53 3.56
C LYS A 50 -3.31 -18.29 4.34
N LYS A 51 -4.29 -19.20 4.23
CA LYS A 51 -5.64 -19.08 4.82
C LYS A 51 -6.41 -17.79 4.42
N GLY A 52 -6.08 -17.18 3.28
CA GLY A 52 -6.69 -15.93 2.84
C GLY A 52 -6.15 -14.67 3.49
N TYR A 53 -5.07 -14.80 4.27
CA TYR A 53 -4.31 -13.68 4.79
C TYR A 53 -3.11 -13.43 3.89
N LEU A 54 -2.87 -12.16 3.58
CA LEU A 54 -1.61 -11.68 3.03
C LEU A 54 -0.82 -11.08 4.19
N THR A 55 0.36 -11.62 4.46
CA THR A 55 1.28 -11.07 5.47
C THR A 55 2.48 -10.47 4.79
N PHE A 56 2.86 -9.28 5.23
CA PHE A 56 4.08 -8.59 4.82
C PHE A 56 4.92 -8.28 6.04
N CYS A 57 6.21 -8.61 5.98
CA CYS A 57 7.19 -8.27 7.00
C CYS A 57 8.31 -7.46 6.34
N SER A 58 8.75 -6.39 6.99
CA SER A 58 9.82 -5.55 6.45
C SER A 58 10.66 -4.90 7.54
N LEU A 59 11.86 -4.50 7.13
CA LEU A 59 12.78 -3.67 7.88
C LEU A 59 12.24 -2.24 7.93
N HIS A 60 12.15 -1.67 9.13
CA HIS A 60 11.83 -0.26 9.33
C HIS A 60 13.11 0.58 9.27
N ASN A 61 14.06 0.28 10.16
CA ASN A 61 15.38 0.91 10.18
C ASN A 61 16.42 -0.01 10.81
N VAL A 62 17.68 0.18 10.42
CA VAL A 62 18.84 -0.43 11.08
C VAL A 62 19.26 0.48 12.23
N ALA A 63 19.61 -0.09 13.37
CA ALA A 63 20.15 0.66 14.49
C ALA A 63 21.56 1.19 14.16
N SER A 64 22.02 2.18 14.93
CA SER A 64 23.34 2.81 14.74
C SER A 64 24.50 1.84 14.89
N ASP A 65 24.31 0.71 15.56
CA ASP A 65 25.32 -0.34 15.72
C ASP A 65 25.54 -1.17 14.44
N GLY A 66 24.68 -1.01 13.42
CA GLY A 66 24.69 -1.82 12.20
C GLY A 66 24.42 -3.31 12.42
N LYS A 67 24.09 -3.71 13.66
CA LYS A 67 23.95 -5.09 14.12
C LYS A 67 22.55 -5.42 14.60
N SER A 68 21.69 -4.43 14.80
CA SER A 68 20.29 -4.62 15.17
C SER A 68 19.38 -3.76 14.30
N ALA A 69 18.10 -4.08 14.29
CA ALA A 69 17.13 -3.43 13.42
C ALA A 69 15.72 -3.50 13.99
N ARG A 70 14.89 -2.53 13.61
CA ARG A 70 13.45 -2.56 13.88
C ARG A 70 12.74 -3.14 12.68
N TYR A 71 11.79 -4.02 12.96
CA TYR A 71 10.95 -4.65 11.95
C TYR A 71 9.50 -4.31 12.22
N TYR A 72 8.70 -4.37 11.16
CA TYR A 72 7.25 -4.30 11.26
C TYR A 72 6.63 -5.41 10.42
N TRP A 73 5.39 -5.73 10.75
CA TRP A 73 4.57 -6.63 9.96
C TRP A 73 3.19 -6.03 9.76
N ILE A 74 2.56 -6.42 8.67
CA ILE A 74 1.18 -6.10 8.35
C ILE A 74 0.51 -7.38 7.91
N MET A 75 -0.67 -7.66 8.45
CA MET A 75 -1.47 -8.82 8.10
C MET A 75 -2.82 -8.33 7.59
N TRP A 76 -3.10 -8.60 6.32
CA TRP A 76 -4.35 -8.23 5.66
C TRP A 76 -5.20 -9.47 5.39
N GLN A 77 -6.51 -9.28 5.41
CA GLN A 77 -7.47 -10.23 4.86
C GLN A 77 -8.55 -9.52 4.07
N SER A 78 -9.12 -10.21 3.09
CA SER A 78 -10.41 -9.81 2.52
C SER A 78 -11.50 -10.22 3.50
N ASP A 79 -12.27 -9.24 3.95
CA ASP A 79 -13.35 -9.42 4.92
C ASP A 79 -14.56 -8.62 4.47
N SER A 80 -15.62 -9.31 4.02
CA SER A 80 -16.87 -8.66 3.59
C SER A 80 -17.75 -8.23 4.77
N THR A 81 -17.45 -8.69 5.98
CA THR A 81 -18.25 -8.41 7.19
C THR A 81 -17.70 -7.25 8.00
N ILE A 82 -16.50 -6.75 7.71
CA ILE A 82 -15.83 -5.67 8.44
C ILE A 82 -16.62 -4.35 8.48
N ALA A 83 -17.57 -4.14 7.57
CA ALA A 83 -18.44 -2.97 7.57
C ALA A 83 -19.52 -3.01 8.68
N ASP A 84 -19.78 -4.19 9.25
CA ASP A 84 -20.67 -4.36 10.39
C ASP A 84 -20.07 -3.66 11.63
N PRO A 85 -20.80 -2.73 12.28
CA PRO A 85 -20.34 -2.09 13.52
C PRO A 85 -20.01 -3.07 14.66
N ASP A 86 -20.64 -4.25 14.66
CA ASP A 86 -20.42 -5.29 15.67
C ASP A 86 -19.29 -6.27 15.32
N HIS A 87 -18.62 -6.06 14.18
CA HIS A 87 -17.48 -6.88 13.78
C HIS A 87 -16.38 -6.88 14.84
N TRP A 88 -15.83 -8.06 15.15
CA TRP A 88 -14.92 -8.26 16.28
C TRP A 88 -13.69 -7.32 16.25
N LEU A 89 -13.13 -7.05 15.07
CA LEU A 89 -11.97 -6.15 14.90
C LEU A 89 -12.22 -4.70 15.35
N HIS A 90 -13.47 -4.27 15.50
CA HIS A 90 -13.80 -2.94 16.02
C HIS A 90 -13.71 -2.85 17.54
N LYS A 91 -13.87 -4.00 18.22
CA LYS A 91 -13.92 -4.11 19.68
C LYS A 91 -12.69 -4.82 20.27
N ALA A 92 -11.94 -5.53 19.43
CA ALA A 92 -10.79 -6.33 19.83
C ALA A 92 -9.68 -5.50 20.46
N THR A 93 -9.20 -5.97 21.60
CA THR A 93 -7.98 -5.52 22.25
C THR A 93 -6.74 -5.86 21.42
N GLN A 94 -5.62 -5.19 21.69
CA GLN A 94 -4.33 -5.51 21.07
C GLN A 94 -3.90 -6.96 21.32
N GLN A 95 -4.24 -7.53 22.48
CA GLN A 95 -3.95 -8.91 22.84
C GLN A 95 -4.75 -9.88 21.96
N GLU A 96 -6.07 -9.69 21.84
CA GLU A 96 -6.93 -10.53 20.98
C GLU A 96 -6.48 -10.48 19.51
N LYS A 97 -6.08 -9.31 19.01
CA LYS A 97 -5.53 -9.17 17.65
C LYS A 97 -4.21 -9.94 17.49
N LEU A 98 -3.33 -9.89 18.49
CA LEU A 98 -2.06 -10.59 18.47
C LEU A 98 -2.23 -12.11 18.53
N ASP A 99 -3.14 -12.59 19.38
CA ASP A 99 -3.45 -14.01 19.52
C ASP A 99 -4.09 -14.55 18.26
N HIS A 100 -5.03 -13.81 17.66
CA HIS A 100 -5.59 -14.14 16.36
C HIS A 100 -4.51 -14.23 15.26
N ALA A 101 -3.58 -13.27 15.21
CA ALA A 101 -2.47 -13.32 14.26
C ALA A 101 -1.59 -14.56 14.47
N ARG A 102 -1.28 -14.89 15.73
CA ARG A 102 -0.50 -16.08 16.11
C ARG A 102 -1.21 -17.40 15.76
N GLU A 103 -2.53 -17.44 15.88
CA GLU A 103 -3.34 -18.60 15.46
C GLU A 103 -3.29 -18.78 13.94
N VAL A 104 -3.47 -17.70 13.17
CA VAL A 104 -3.41 -17.72 11.71
C VAL A 104 -2.08 -18.27 11.20
N ILE A 105 -0.97 -17.84 11.82
CA ILE A 105 0.40 -18.23 11.47
C ILE A 105 0.89 -19.50 12.18
N GLY A 106 0.10 -20.11 13.08
CA GLY A 106 0.54 -21.22 13.95
C GLY A 106 1.16 -22.42 13.21
N ASN A 107 0.67 -22.70 12.00
CA ASN A 107 1.16 -23.79 11.14
C ASN A 107 2.20 -23.35 10.10
N TRP A 108 2.88 -22.22 10.31
CA TRP A 108 3.97 -21.75 9.44
C TRP A 108 5.32 -22.23 9.99
N GLU A 109 6.35 -22.26 9.12
CA GLU A 109 7.70 -22.60 9.59
C GLU A 109 8.14 -21.68 10.73
N PRO A 110 8.84 -22.20 11.75
CA PRO A 110 9.21 -21.43 12.95
C PRO A 110 9.80 -20.04 12.66
N LYS A 111 10.67 -19.92 11.64
CA LYS A 111 11.29 -18.65 11.24
C LYS A 111 10.29 -17.55 10.85
N PHE A 112 9.14 -17.90 10.28
CA PHE A 112 8.11 -16.92 9.92
C PHE A 112 7.18 -16.58 11.09
N ARG A 113 7.19 -17.39 12.15
CA ARG A 113 6.41 -17.15 13.38
C ARG A 113 7.13 -16.24 14.36
N GLU A 114 8.46 -16.23 14.30
CA GLU A 114 9.33 -15.51 15.24
C GLU A 114 8.93 -14.04 15.43
N ILE A 115 8.68 -13.30 14.34
CA ILE A 115 8.30 -11.88 14.44
C ILE A 115 6.98 -11.66 15.21
N PHE A 116 6.01 -12.55 15.07
CA PHE A 116 4.74 -12.51 15.81
C PHE A 116 4.90 -12.92 17.28
N SER A 117 5.77 -13.90 17.54
CA SER A 117 6.11 -14.31 18.91
C SER A 117 6.81 -13.20 19.68
N LEU A 118 7.73 -12.48 19.03
CA LEU A 118 8.50 -11.40 19.63
C LEU A 118 7.77 -10.06 19.67
N THR A 119 6.65 -9.91 18.94
CA THR A 119 5.85 -8.70 18.99
C THR A 119 5.23 -8.54 20.38
N PRO A 120 5.55 -7.46 21.13
CA PRO A 120 4.86 -7.18 22.38
C PRO A 120 3.44 -6.69 22.09
N VAL A 121 2.51 -6.91 23.02
CA VAL A 121 1.11 -6.49 22.90
C VAL A 121 0.99 -5.00 22.56
N LYS A 122 1.76 -4.15 23.27
CA LYS A 122 1.83 -2.70 23.03
C LYS A 122 2.33 -2.32 21.64
N GLY A 123 2.96 -3.25 20.91
CA GLY A 123 3.43 -3.06 19.54
C GLY A 123 2.34 -3.28 18.47
N VAL A 124 1.22 -3.91 18.82
CA VAL A 124 0.07 -4.08 17.93
C VAL A 124 -0.74 -2.77 17.88
N LYS A 125 -1.28 -2.38 16.73
CA LYS A 125 -2.10 -1.16 16.65
C LYS A 125 -3.47 -1.37 17.30
N THR A 126 -3.89 -0.39 18.10
CA THR A 126 -5.23 -0.31 18.70
C THR A 126 -6.30 -0.19 17.62
N GLU A 127 -6.04 0.64 16.61
CA GLU A 127 -6.92 0.83 15.47
C GLU A 127 -6.79 -0.33 14.47
N THR A 128 -7.92 -0.72 13.89
CA THR A 128 -7.95 -1.61 12.74
C THR A 128 -7.95 -0.74 11.49
N HIS A 129 -6.88 -0.79 10.71
CA HIS A 129 -6.83 -0.05 9.44
C HIS A 129 -7.49 -0.86 8.35
N ILE A 130 -8.44 -0.26 7.64
CA ILE A 130 -9.14 -0.98 6.58
C ILE A 130 -9.07 -0.22 5.26
N TRP A 131 -8.63 -0.99 4.26
CA TRP A 131 -8.28 -0.49 2.94
C TRP A 131 -9.46 -0.61 1.99
N ARG A 132 -9.66 0.44 1.21
CA ARG A 132 -10.60 0.44 0.09
C ARG A 132 -9.88 0.58 -1.22
N ASN A 133 -10.63 0.26 -2.25
CA ASN A 133 -10.29 0.60 -3.61
C ASN A 133 -11.51 1.19 -4.32
N LEU A 134 -11.26 1.89 -5.40
CA LEU A 134 -12.29 2.60 -6.16
C LEU A 134 -12.05 2.36 -7.65
N GLU A 135 -13.13 2.13 -8.39
CA GLU A 135 -13.11 2.13 -9.85
C GLU A 135 -14.02 3.24 -10.33
N LEU A 136 -13.43 4.29 -10.88
CA LEU A 136 -14.16 5.38 -11.50
C LEU A 136 -14.36 5.05 -12.98
N SER A 137 -15.59 5.21 -13.47
CA SER A 137 -15.91 5.00 -14.90
C SER A 137 -15.66 6.24 -15.74
N SER A 138 -15.66 7.42 -15.12
CA SER A 138 -15.46 8.71 -15.79
C SER A 138 -15.08 9.79 -14.79
N LEU A 139 -14.50 10.88 -15.30
CA LEU A 139 -14.19 12.09 -14.55
C LEU A 139 -14.52 13.31 -15.39
N PRO A 140 -15.06 14.39 -14.79
CA PRO A 140 -15.25 15.64 -15.51
C PRO A 140 -13.88 16.20 -15.92
N ALA A 141 -13.82 16.77 -17.12
CA ALA A 141 -12.66 17.52 -17.57
C ALA A 141 -12.85 19.02 -17.27
N GLY A 142 -11.79 19.68 -16.83
CA GLY A 142 -11.81 21.08 -16.46
C GLY A 142 -10.53 21.50 -15.75
N ARG A 143 -10.58 22.59 -14.99
CA ARG A 143 -9.41 23.12 -14.26
C ARG A 143 -9.03 22.33 -13.01
N VAL A 144 -9.85 21.35 -12.64
CA VAL A 144 -9.63 20.48 -11.48
C VAL A 144 -9.49 19.05 -12.00
N GLY A 145 -8.37 18.41 -11.68
CA GLY A 145 -8.08 17.02 -12.02
C GLY A 145 -7.80 16.20 -10.77
N LEU A 146 -8.03 14.88 -10.86
CA LEU A 146 -7.66 13.93 -9.82
C LEU A 146 -6.42 13.13 -10.27
N ILE A 147 -5.53 12.85 -9.32
CA ILE A 147 -4.35 12.01 -9.51
C ILE A 147 -4.18 11.05 -8.34
N GLY A 148 -3.41 10.00 -8.53
CA GLY A 148 -3.04 9.09 -7.44
C GLY A 148 -4.28 8.50 -6.76
N ASP A 149 -4.24 8.44 -5.43
CA ASP A 149 -5.32 7.88 -4.62
C ASP A 149 -6.66 8.60 -4.76
N ALA A 150 -6.66 9.88 -5.13
CA ALA A 150 -7.90 10.60 -5.37
C ALA A 150 -8.65 10.07 -6.62
N ALA A 151 -7.92 9.50 -7.59
CA ALA A 151 -8.48 8.98 -8.83
C ALA A 151 -8.59 7.44 -8.87
N HIS A 152 -7.61 6.74 -8.33
CA HIS A 152 -7.50 5.28 -8.44
C HIS A 152 -6.91 4.62 -7.18
N VAL A 153 -7.50 4.92 -6.01
CA VAL A 153 -7.14 4.22 -4.78
C VAL A 153 -7.23 2.70 -4.98
N MET A 154 -6.14 2.00 -4.68
CA MET A 154 -5.96 0.56 -4.90
C MET A 154 -5.30 -0.13 -3.70
N MET A 155 -5.52 -1.44 -3.53
CA MET A 155 -4.90 -2.16 -2.40
C MET A 155 -3.36 -2.19 -2.52
N PRO A 156 -2.59 -2.08 -1.43
CA PRO A 156 -1.14 -1.91 -1.48
C PRO A 156 -0.36 -3.18 -1.90
N PHE A 157 -1.04 -4.23 -2.35
CA PHE A 157 -0.47 -5.57 -2.55
C PHE A 157 0.45 -5.68 -3.78
N ARG A 158 0.45 -4.67 -4.66
CA ARG A 158 1.29 -4.62 -5.85
C ARG A 158 2.40 -3.58 -5.79
N GLY A 159 2.39 -2.69 -4.80
CA GLY A 159 3.32 -1.55 -4.76
C GLY A 159 3.15 -0.54 -5.90
N GLU A 160 2.10 -0.66 -6.72
CA GLU A 160 1.91 0.16 -7.93
C GLU A 160 1.31 1.55 -7.65
N ARG A 161 0.89 1.82 -6.41
CA ARG A 161 0.24 3.09 -6.04
C ARG A 161 1.13 4.31 -6.29
N GLY A 162 2.36 4.26 -5.77
CA GLY A 162 3.33 5.35 -5.95
C GLY A 162 3.70 5.53 -7.42
N TYR A 163 3.98 4.42 -8.11
CA TYR A 163 4.27 4.43 -9.55
C TYR A 163 3.16 5.11 -10.36
N ASN A 164 1.91 4.71 -10.18
CA ASN A 164 0.77 5.32 -10.89
C ASN A 164 0.64 6.82 -10.61
N THR A 165 0.87 7.24 -9.36
CA THR A 165 0.84 8.65 -8.97
C THR A 165 1.92 9.47 -9.68
N PHE A 166 3.13 8.93 -9.83
CA PHE A 166 4.20 9.60 -10.58
C PHE A 166 3.87 9.73 -12.06
N ILE A 167 3.31 8.68 -12.69
CA ILE A 167 2.89 8.75 -14.09
C ILE A 167 1.82 9.82 -14.27
N ASP A 168 0.88 9.98 -13.33
CA ASP A 168 -0.13 11.03 -13.38
C ASP A 168 0.48 12.43 -13.29
N ALA A 169 1.37 12.65 -12.32
CA ALA A 169 2.03 13.94 -12.13
C ALA A 169 2.82 14.35 -13.38
N ILE A 170 3.57 13.43 -13.97
CA ILE A 170 4.33 13.67 -15.21
C ILE A 170 3.39 13.98 -16.38
N ALA A 171 2.28 13.24 -16.51
CA ALA A 171 1.33 13.46 -17.59
C ALA A 171 0.63 14.82 -17.48
N LEU A 172 0.21 15.22 -16.28
CA LEU A 172 -0.38 16.54 -16.05
C LEU A 172 0.65 17.66 -16.26
N ALA A 173 1.90 17.50 -15.80
CA ALA A 173 2.95 18.49 -16.02
C ALA A 173 3.17 18.77 -17.52
N LYS A 174 3.16 17.72 -18.36
CA LYS A 174 3.24 17.85 -19.82
C LYS A 174 2.04 18.58 -20.43
N ILE A 175 0.85 18.40 -19.87
CA ILE A 175 -0.36 19.11 -20.32
C ILE A 175 -0.25 20.59 -19.98
N LEU A 176 0.19 20.93 -18.76
CA LEU A 176 0.38 22.31 -18.33
C LEU A 176 1.43 23.03 -19.19
N ASP A 177 2.58 22.39 -19.42
CA ASP A 177 3.64 22.91 -20.30
C ASP A 177 3.15 23.15 -21.73
N ARG A 178 2.33 22.23 -22.26
CA ARG A 178 1.74 22.38 -23.59
C ARG A 178 0.74 23.52 -23.67
N LEU A 179 -0.15 23.64 -22.67
CA LEU A 179 -1.13 24.72 -22.59
C LEU A 179 -0.45 26.09 -22.51
N ASP A 180 0.66 26.19 -21.78
CA ASP A 180 1.45 27.42 -21.67
C ASP A 180 2.11 27.78 -23.01
N LYS A 181 2.82 26.83 -23.64
CA LYS A 181 3.49 27.03 -24.94
C LYS A 181 2.53 27.39 -26.08
N GLU A 182 1.30 26.93 -26.02
CA GLU A 182 0.26 27.23 -27.01
C GLU A 182 -0.57 28.49 -26.65
N ASP A 183 -0.24 29.21 -25.56
CA ASP A 183 -1.00 30.36 -25.02
C ASP A 183 -2.50 30.03 -24.77
N LYS A 184 -2.76 28.81 -24.27
CA LYS A 184 -4.09 28.24 -24.04
C LYS A 184 -4.42 28.01 -22.58
N ALA A 185 -3.56 28.42 -21.65
CA ALA A 185 -3.76 28.24 -20.20
C ALA A 185 -5.07 28.88 -19.67
N HIS A 186 -5.62 29.87 -20.40
CA HIS A 186 -6.88 30.51 -20.08
C HIS A 186 -8.08 29.98 -20.88
N ASP A 187 -7.86 29.23 -21.97
CA ASP A 187 -8.93 28.64 -22.77
C ASP A 187 -9.48 27.36 -22.13
N ILE A 188 -10.70 27.46 -21.61
CA ILE A 188 -11.36 26.34 -20.94
C ILE A 188 -11.63 25.15 -21.86
N GLU A 189 -11.86 25.35 -23.15
CA GLU A 189 -12.15 24.25 -24.07
C GLU A 189 -10.88 23.47 -24.43
N SER A 190 -9.75 24.16 -24.59
CA SER A 190 -8.43 23.51 -24.69
C SER A 190 -8.07 22.73 -23.42
N ILE A 191 -8.30 23.31 -22.23
CA ILE A 191 -8.07 22.61 -20.96
C ILE A 191 -8.93 21.35 -20.86
N LYS A 192 -10.23 21.45 -21.15
CA LYS A 192 -11.13 20.30 -21.13
C LYS A 192 -10.66 19.21 -22.08
N THR A 193 -10.24 19.57 -23.29
CA THR A 193 -9.72 18.62 -24.28
C THR A 193 -8.54 17.83 -23.72
N TYR A 194 -7.49 18.52 -23.26
CA TYR A 194 -6.28 17.85 -22.75
C TYR A 194 -6.53 17.07 -21.45
N VAL A 195 -7.32 17.61 -20.52
CA VAL A 195 -7.66 16.90 -19.28
C VAL A 195 -8.52 15.68 -19.56
N ASN A 196 -9.40 15.72 -20.55
CA ASN A 196 -10.19 14.54 -20.94
C ASN A 196 -9.30 13.42 -21.51
N GLU A 197 -8.32 13.76 -22.35
CA GLU A 197 -7.34 12.78 -22.85
C GLU A 197 -6.51 12.16 -21.72
N TYR A 198 -6.10 12.98 -20.74
CA TYR A 198 -5.43 12.48 -19.54
C TYR A 198 -6.34 11.56 -18.73
N ASN A 199 -7.57 11.97 -18.45
CA ASN A 199 -8.53 11.21 -17.67
C ASN A 199 -8.76 9.82 -18.30
N ALA A 200 -8.93 9.75 -19.63
CA ALA A 200 -9.14 8.48 -20.33
C ALA A 200 -7.97 7.49 -20.08
N LYS A 201 -6.73 7.94 -20.30
CA LYS A 201 -5.53 7.12 -20.12
C LYS A 201 -5.29 6.74 -18.66
N MET A 202 -5.49 7.69 -17.76
CA MET A 202 -5.31 7.47 -16.32
C MET A 202 -6.36 6.49 -15.78
N LEU A 203 -7.63 6.61 -16.18
CA LEU A 203 -8.70 5.72 -15.74
C LEU A 203 -8.50 4.29 -16.25
N GLU A 204 -8.17 4.11 -17.53
CA GLU A 204 -7.90 2.78 -18.10
C GLU A 204 -6.81 2.05 -17.31
N ARG A 205 -5.68 2.74 -17.08
CA ARG A 205 -4.54 2.19 -16.33
C ARG A 205 -4.89 1.97 -14.85
N GLY A 206 -5.50 2.96 -14.22
CA GLY A 206 -5.84 2.96 -12.79
C GLY A 206 -6.83 1.85 -12.44
N VAL A 207 -7.91 1.72 -13.20
CA VAL A 207 -8.92 0.64 -13.03
C VAL A 207 -8.26 -0.72 -13.17
N LYS A 208 -7.38 -0.90 -14.18
CA LYS A 208 -6.63 -2.15 -14.35
C LYS A 208 -5.75 -2.46 -13.13
N SER A 209 -5.01 -1.49 -12.60
CA SER A 209 -4.18 -1.68 -11.39
C SER A 209 -5.04 -1.99 -10.14
N VAL A 210 -6.21 -1.38 -10.01
CA VAL A 210 -7.18 -1.68 -8.94
C VAL A 210 -7.65 -3.13 -9.02
N GLN A 211 -8.10 -3.57 -10.19
CA GLN A 211 -8.58 -4.94 -10.41
C GLN A 211 -7.48 -5.97 -10.14
N LEU A 212 -6.28 -5.77 -10.72
CA LEU A 212 -5.14 -6.66 -10.49
C LEU A 212 -4.71 -6.71 -9.02
N SER A 213 -4.86 -5.61 -8.28
CA SER A 213 -4.57 -5.57 -6.85
C SER A 213 -5.62 -6.35 -6.05
N ARG A 214 -6.91 -6.27 -6.40
CA ARG A 214 -7.98 -7.06 -5.78
C ARG A 214 -7.75 -8.56 -5.95
N GLU A 215 -7.42 -8.99 -7.16
CA GLU A 215 -7.21 -10.41 -7.48
C GLU A 215 -6.11 -11.07 -6.65
N ARG A 216 -5.13 -10.29 -6.15
CA ARG A 216 -4.05 -10.83 -5.29
C ARG A 216 -4.52 -11.31 -3.92
N VAL A 217 -5.67 -10.85 -3.44
CA VAL A 217 -6.19 -11.19 -2.10
C VAL A 217 -7.59 -11.80 -2.17
N ASP A 218 -8.13 -11.97 -3.38
CA ASP A 218 -9.28 -12.83 -3.61
C ASP A 218 -8.87 -14.31 -3.47
N ARG A 219 -9.35 -14.92 -2.38
CA ARG A 219 -9.14 -16.34 -2.03
C ARG A 219 -9.49 -17.31 -3.16
N SER A 220 -10.39 -16.95 -4.06
CA SER A 220 -10.82 -17.80 -5.18
C SER A 220 -9.81 -17.87 -6.33
N LYS A 221 -8.87 -16.92 -6.41
CA LYS A 221 -7.94 -16.78 -7.55
C LYS A 221 -6.46 -16.92 -7.17
N VAL A 222 -6.10 -16.93 -5.87
CA VAL A 222 -4.72 -17.17 -5.46
C VAL A 222 -4.37 -18.66 -5.63
N ASN A 223 -3.70 -18.99 -6.72
CA ASN A 223 -3.16 -20.32 -6.94
C ASN A 223 -2.14 -20.66 -5.83
N ALA A 224 -2.50 -21.60 -4.94
CA ALA A 224 -1.78 -21.95 -3.71
C ALA A 224 -0.33 -22.47 -3.89
N LYS A 225 0.23 -22.45 -5.11
CA LYS A 225 1.46 -23.17 -5.46
C LYS A 225 2.67 -22.31 -5.81
N LYS A 226 2.58 -20.97 -5.78
CA LYS A 226 3.75 -20.12 -6.02
C LYS A 226 3.81 -18.95 -5.03
N PRO A 227 4.86 -18.84 -4.19
CA PRO A 227 5.10 -17.61 -3.45
C PRO A 227 5.25 -16.46 -4.44
N LEU A 228 4.57 -15.35 -4.17
CA LEU A 228 4.68 -14.12 -4.95
C LEU A 228 5.98 -13.43 -4.58
N LEU A 229 7.09 -13.93 -5.13
CA LEU A 229 8.31 -13.16 -5.19
C LEU A 229 8.06 -12.06 -6.23
N ALA A 230 7.91 -10.81 -5.80
CA ALA A 230 8.22 -9.72 -6.71
C ALA A 230 9.66 -9.99 -7.17
N PRO A 231 9.96 -10.02 -8.48
CA PRO A 231 11.34 -10.09 -8.95
C PRO A 231 12.01 -8.76 -8.62
N MET A 232 12.26 -8.52 -7.34
CA MET A 232 13.16 -7.48 -6.90
C MET A 232 14.54 -8.01 -7.25
N LYS A 233 15.13 -7.43 -8.31
CA LYS A 233 16.56 -7.53 -8.52
C LYS A 233 17.18 -6.90 -7.27
N VAL A 234 17.80 -7.72 -6.43
CA VAL A 234 18.68 -7.21 -5.37
C VAL A 234 19.82 -6.53 -6.09
N ILE A 235 19.82 -5.20 -6.07
CA ILE A 235 20.94 -4.42 -6.57
C ILE A 235 21.98 -4.43 -5.43
N PRO A 236 23.17 -5.01 -5.64
CA PRO A 236 24.24 -4.93 -4.67
C PRO A 236 24.48 -3.47 -4.27
N PHE A 237 24.78 -3.21 -3.01
CA PHE A 237 25.03 -1.84 -2.54
C PHE A 237 26.12 -1.14 -3.37
N SER A 238 27.11 -1.88 -3.87
CA SER A 238 28.16 -1.40 -4.78
C SER A 238 27.66 -0.89 -6.13
N GLU A 239 26.45 -1.27 -6.55
CA GLU A 239 25.81 -0.85 -7.80
C GLU A 239 24.83 0.31 -7.58
N VAL A 240 24.60 0.75 -6.33
CA VAL A 240 23.74 1.89 -6.02
C VAL A 240 24.54 3.17 -6.22
N VAL A 241 24.40 3.78 -7.40
CA VAL A 241 24.98 5.10 -7.70
C VAL A 241 24.12 6.17 -7.03
N LEU A 242 24.61 6.73 -5.92
CA LEU A 242 24.03 7.90 -5.25
C LEU A 242 24.68 9.16 -5.83
N GLU A 243 24.34 9.52 -7.06
CA GLU A 243 24.62 10.88 -7.54
C GLU A 243 23.57 11.82 -6.94
N VAL A 244 23.87 12.35 -5.76
CA VAL A 244 23.20 13.56 -5.26
C VAL A 244 23.99 14.72 -5.85
N ALA A 245 23.55 15.23 -6.99
CA ALA A 245 24.04 16.50 -7.50
C ALA A 245 23.73 17.58 -6.46
N ALA A 246 24.77 18.22 -5.94
CA ALA A 246 24.68 19.40 -5.09
C ALA A 246 24.34 20.65 -5.92
#